data_AF-A0A848TF08-F1
#
_entry.id   AF-A0A848TF08-F1
#
_cell.length_a   1.000
_cell.length_b   1.000
_cell.length_c   1.000
_cell.angle_alpha   90.00
_cell.angle_beta   90.00
_cell.angle_gamma   90.00
#
_symmetry.space_group_name_H-M   'P 1'
#
loop_
_entity.id
_entity.type
_entity.pdbx_description
1 polymer ?
#
loop_
_entity_poly.entity_id
_entity_poly.type
_entity_poly.pdbx_seq_one_letter_code
_entity_poly.pdbx_strand_id
1 'polypeptide(L)'
;MRSSRIIHVVSAHAEGEVGDVIVGGVAPPPGDTLWAQRTHISNDQTLRNFVLNEPRGGVFRHVNLLVPPKHPEADMGFIIMEPAFDPPMSGSNAICVATVLLDSGIVPMEEPETHLTLEAPGGLVRVRALCRDGKAERIFVRNLPSFADKIGVPLEVPGLGTLRVDTAYGGDSFVVVDAADAGFEIVEDEAGDIARTGMRIAEAANEQLGFVHPENPDWKHISFCAFCGPLSKTDT
;
A
#
# COMPACT_ATOMS: atom_id res chain seq x y z
N MET A 1 -7.50 -6.39 33.20
CA MET A 1 -8.36 -7.06 32.19
C MET A 1 -7.95 -8.52 32.07
N ARG A 2 -8.88 -9.47 31.95
CA ARG A 2 -8.58 -10.86 31.55
C ARG A 2 -8.82 -10.98 30.05
N SER A 3 -7.86 -10.52 29.26
CA SER A 3 -7.97 -10.53 27.79
C SER A 3 -7.71 -11.94 27.25
N SER A 4 -8.56 -12.44 26.34
CA SER A 4 -8.38 -13.74 25.67
C SER A 4 -7.47 -13.66 24.44
N ARG A 5 -7.27 -12.46 23.89
CA ARG A 5 -6.37 -12.16 22.76
C ARG A 5 -5.74 -10.77 22.99
N ILE A 6 -4.44 -10.65 22.77
CA ILE A 6 -3.68 -9.40 22.87
C ILE A 6 -2.84 -9.28 21.60
N ILE A 7 -2.99 -8.16 20.89
CA ILE A 7 -2.20 -7.83 19.69
C ILE A 7 -1.45 -6.53 20.02
N HIS A 8 -0.14 -6.54 19.79
CA HIS A 8 0.72 -5.39 20.00
C HIS A 8 0.87 -4.64 18.68
N VAL A 9 0.49 -3.37 18.68
CA VAL A 9 0.51 -2.51 17.50
C VAL A 9 1.31 -1.25 17.84
N VAL A 10 2.23 -0.88 16.95
CA VAL A 10 2.86 0.44 16.94
C VAL A 10 2.12 1.28 15.91
N SER A 11 1.56 2.40 16.34
CA SER A 11 0.88 3.31 15.42
C SER A 11 1.85 4.21 14.69
N ALA A 12 1.64 4.36 13.39
CA ALA A 12 2.46 5.18 12.50
C ALA A 12 1.61 5.77 11.38
N HIS A 13 2.10 6.88 10.81
CA HIS A 13 1.62 7.40 9.54
C HIS A 13 2.82 7.88 8.72
N ALA A 14 2.72 7.80 7.39
CA ALA A 14 3.69 8.34 6.46
C ALA A 14 3.01 9.45 5.66
N GLU A 15 3.47 10.69 5.86
CA GLU A 15 2.91 11.88 5.18
C GLU A 15 1.39 12.05 5.34
N GLY A 16 0.84 11.60 6.47
CA GLY A 16 -0.58 11.69 6.83
C GLY A 16 -1.35 10.38 6.68
N GLU A 17 -0.84 9.44 5.89
CA GLU A 17 -1.50 8.16 5.63
C GLU A 17 -1.18 7.14 6.73
N VAL A 18 -2.22 6.62 7.41
CA VAL A 18 -2.05 5.68 8.53
C VAL A 18 -1.54 4.33 8.02
N GLY A 19 -0.47 3.84 8.66
CA GLY A 19 0.12 2.52 8.42
C GLY A 19 0.56 1.88 9.73
N ASP A 20 -0.42 1.48 10.55
CA ASP A 20 -0.14 0.83 11.83
C ASP A 20 0.62 -0.49 11.63
N VAL A 21 1.46 -0.91 12.58
CA VAL A 21 2.31 -2.10 12.44
C VAL A 21 2.11 -3.06 13.62
N ILE A 22 1.64 -4.27 13.33
CA ILE A 22 1.54 -5.36 14.31
C ILE A 22 2.94 -5.93 14.54
N VAL A 23 3.43 -5.78 15.76
CA VAL A 23 4.77 -6.22 16.19
C VAL A 23 4.73 -7.45 17.12
N GLY A 24 3.54 -7.92 17.49
CA GLY A 24 3.40 -9.10 18.33
C GLY A 24 1.95 -9.53 18.59
N GLY A 25 1.78 -10.77 19.05
CA GLY A 25 0.47 -11.33 19.38
C GLY A 25 -0.30 -11.97 18.21
N VAL A 26 0.32 -12.04 17.02
CA VAL A 26 -0.22 -12.70 15.83
C VAL A 26 0.84 -13.64 15.27
N ALA A 27 0.48 -14.91 15.04
CA ALA A 27 1.37 -15.87 14.42
C ALA A 27 1.44 -15.65 12.89
N PRO A 28 2.58 -15.93 12.23
CA PRO A 28 2.66 -15.87 10.77
C PRO A 28 1.59 -16.76 10.12
N PRO A 29 0.88 -16.28 9.07
CA PRO A 29 -0.07 -17.11 8.34
C PRO A 29 0.60 -18.34 7.70
N PRO A 30 -0.13 -19.43 7.43
CA PRO A 30 0.38 -20.54 6.64
C PRO A 30 0.65 -20.10 5.20
N GLY A 31 1.69 -20.67 4.59
CA GLY A 31 2.08 -20.39 3.20
C GLY A 31 3.60 -20.47 3.01
N ASP A 32 4.02 -21.01 1.87
CA ASP A 32 5.44 -21.14 1.52
C ASP A 32 6.03 -19.84 0.95
N THR A 33 5.18 -18.98 0.40
CA THR A 33 5.54 -17.63 -0.09
C THR A 33 4.79 -16.55 0.69
N LEU A 34 5.32 -15.33 0.69
CA LEU A 34 4.63 -14.21 1.34
C LEU A 34 3.29 -13.90 0.64
N TRP A 35 3.22 -14.09 -0.69
CA TRP A 35 1.97 -14.03 -1.46
C TRP A 35 0.92 -15.04 -0.97
N ALA A 36 1.31 -16.28 -0.68
CA ALA A 36 0.40 -17.29 -0.15
C ALA A 36 -0.08 -16.93 1.27
N GLN A 37 0.79 -16.37 2.11
CA GLN A 37 0.42 -15.90 3.45
C GLN A 37 -0.56 -14.72 3.39
N ARG A 38 -0.31 -13.74 2.51
CA ARG A 38 -1.24 -12.67 2.19
C ARG A 38 -2.58 -13.21 1.70
N THR A 39 -2.57 -14.20 0.82
CA THR A 39 -3.80 -14.81 0.28
C THR A 39 -4.59 -15.54 1.36
N HIS A 40 -3.91 -16.18 2.31
CA HIS A 40 -4.57 -16.75 3.48
C HIS A 40 -5.28 -15.68 4.31
N ILE A 41 -4.62 -14.55 4.62
CA ILE A 41 -5.25 -13.42 5.34
C ILE A 41 -6.47 -12.88 4.57
N SER A 42 -6.33 -12.71 3.26
CA SER A 42 -7.40 -12.25 2.36
C SER A 42 -8.59 -13.21 2.32
N ASN A 43 -8.40 -14.52 2.56
CA ASN A 43 -9.50 -15.49 2.54
C ASN A 43 -10.11 -15.68 3.93
N ASP A 44 -9.29 -15.72 4.98
CA ASP A 44 -9.72 -15.96 6.36
C ASP A 44 -10.44 -14.75 6.98
N GLN A 45 -10.02 -13.54 6.64
CA GLN A 45 -10.61 -12.26 7.08
C GLN A 45 -10.62 -12.01 8.60
N THR A 46 -10.26 -12.98 9.46
CA THR A 46 -10.37 -12.85 10.92
C THR A 46 -9.50 -11.70 11.44
N LEU A 47 -8.24 -11.63 10.99
CA LEU A 47 -7.32 -10.58 11.40
C LEU A 47 -7.74 -9.23 10.84
N ARG A 48 -8.00 -9.16 9.53
CA ARG A 48 -8.45 -7.94 8.83
C ARG A 48 -9.63 -7.31 9.52
N ASN A 49 -10.71 -8.06 9.72
CA ASN A 49 -11.93 -7.56 10.38
C ASN A 49 -11.69 -7.14 11.83
N PHE A 50 -10.75 -7.78 12.53
CA PHE A 50 -10.46 -7.42 13.92
C PHE A 50 -9.73 -6.07 14.04
N VAL A 51 -8.82 -5.77 13.12
CA VAL A 51 -7.95 -4.58 13.19
C VAL A 51 -8.44 -3.40 12.34
N LEU A 52 -9.15 -3.65 11.24
CA LEU A 52 -9.61 -2.61 10.31
C LEU A 52 -11.02 -2.10 10.62
N ASN A 53 -11.91 -2.94 11.15
CA ASN A 53 -13.27 -2.49 11.45
C ASN A 53 -13.36 -1.71 12.76
N GLU A 54 -14.34 -0.83 12.82
CA GLU A 54 -14.82 -0.29 14.09
C GLU A 54 -15.22 -1.43 15.05
N PRO A 55 -14.95 -1.29 16.36
CA PRO A 55 -14.59 -0.06 17.08
C PRO A 55 -13.07 0.14 17.28
N ARG A 56 -12.21 -0.66 16.63
CA ARG A 56 -10.75 -0.59 16.83
C ARG A 56 -10.07 0.18 15.71
N GLY A 57 -10.49 -0.09 14.48
CA GLY A 57 -9.96 0.54 13.28
C GLY A 57 -10.82 1.69 12.81
N GLY A 58 -11.21 1.62 11.54
CA GLY A 58 -11.89 2.64 10.76
C GLY A 58 -11.37 2.59 9.32
N VAL A 59 -12.20 3.01 8.36
CA VAL A 59 -11.88 2.92 6.92
C VAL A 59 -10.62 3.68 6.49
N PHE A 60 -10.14 4.62 7.32
CA PHE A 60 -8.92 5.40 7.07
C PHE A 60 -7.62 4.67 7.46
N ARG A 61 -7.72 3.47 8.07
CA ARG A 61 -6.55 2.74 8.57
C ARG A 61 -6.07 1.68 7.61
N HIS A 62 -4.75 1.55 7.58
CA HIS A 62 -4.04 0.39 7.07
C HIS A 62 -3.30 -0.26 8.23
N VAL A 63 -3.19 -1.59 8.20
CA VAL A 63 -2.48 -2.35 9.24
C VAL A 63 -1.54 -3.34 8.58
N ASN A 64 -0.28 -3.32 9.02
CA ASN A 64 0.80 -4.14 8.50
C ASN A 64 1.14 -5.23 9.51
N LEU A 65 1.11 -6.49 9.08
CA LEU A 65 1.59 -7.61 9.90
C LEU A 65 3.04 -7.91 9.58
N LEU A 66 3.94 -7.74 10.57
CA LEU A 66 5.30 -8.25 10.45
C LEU A 66 5.32 -9.78 10.51
N VAL A 67 6.09 -10.39 9.62
CA VAL A 67 6.30 -11.85 9.57
C VAL A 67 7.74 -12.17 9.21
N PRO A 68 8.26 -13.35 9.61
CA PRO A 68 9.54 -13.82 9.10
C PRO A 68 9.55 -13.82 7.57
N PRO A 69 10.61 -13.31 6.93
CA PRO A 69 10.70 -13.30 5.48
C PRO A 69 10.79 -14.72 4.92
N LYS A 70 10.32 -14.89 3.69
CA LYS A 70 10.48 -16.09 2.86
C LYS A 70 11.66 -15.94 1.91
N HIS A 71 11.93 -14.73 1.44
CA HIS A 71 13.06 -14.45 0.57
C HIS A 71 14.37 -14.37 1.38
N PRO A 72 15.45 -15.08 0.97
CA PRO A 72 16.69 -15.16 1.76
C PRO A 72 17.45 -13.84 1.88
N GLU A 73 17.19 -12.89 0.97
CA GLU A 73 17.79 -11.54 1.02
C GLU A 73 17.01 -10.53 1.86
N ALA A 74 15.83 -10.88 2.38
CA ALA A 74 15.01 -9.97 3.16
C ALA A 74 15.33 -10.05 4.65
N ASP A 75 15.39 -8.90 5.30
CA ASP A 75 15.56 -8.75 6.74
C ASP A 75 14.23 -8.95 7.49
N MET A 76 13.11 -8.57 6.86
CA MET A 76 11.76 -8.71 7.42
C MET A 76 10.70 -8.81 6.31
N GLY A 77 9.70 -9.65 6.50
CA GLY A 77 8.49 -9.67 5.68
C GLY A 77 7.36 -8.84 6.29
N PHE A 78 6.51 -8.27 5.47
CA PHE A 78 5.30 -7.61 5.93
C PHE A 78 4.11 -7.87 5.01
N ILE A 79 2.92 -7.99 5.60
CA ILE A 79 1.66 -8.15 4.85
C ILE A 79 0.79 -6.94 5.12
N ILE A 80 0.38 -6.28 4.05
CA ILE A 80 -0.42 -5.05 4.08
C ILE A 80 -1.89 -5.44 4.08
N MET A 81 -2.65 -4.93 5.05
CA MET A 81 -4.10 -5.04 5.08
C MET A 81 -4.71 -3.65 4.90
N GLU A 82 -5.28 -3.41 3.74
CA GLU A 82 -6.03 -2.19 3.43
C GLU A 82 -7.55 -2.42 3.56
N PRO A 83 -8.39 -1.38 3.60
CA PRO A 83 -9.83 -1.53 3.86
C PRO A 83 -10.52 -2.54 2.93
N ALA A 84 -10.21 -2.52 1.63
CA ALA A 84 -10.85 -3.37 0.64
C ALA A 84 -9.98 -4.53 0.16
N PHE A 85 -8.66 -4.35 0.09
CA PHE A 85 -7.74 -5.32 -0.52
C PHE A 85 -6.48 -5.55 0.33
N ASP A 86 -5.75 -6.60 0.00
CA ASP A 86 -4.40 -6.84 0.51
C ASP A 86 -3.43 -6.69 -0.69
N PRO A 87 -2.77 -5.57 -0.93
CA PRO A 87 -2.06 -5.35 -2.20
C PRO A 87 -0.70 -6.08 -2.27
N PRO A 88 -0.07 -6.15 -3.46
CA PRO A 88 1.32 -6.60 -3.59
C PRO A 88 2.29 -5.68 -2.85
N MET A 89 2.07 -4.37 -2.86
CA MET A 89 2.92 -3.38 -2.19
C MET A 89 2.14 -2.09 -1.94
N SER A 90 2.47 -1.36 -0.88
CA SER A 90 1.94 -0.03 -0.57
C SER A 90 3.06 0.85 0.00
N GLY A 91 3.32 2.00 -0.64
CA GLY A 91 4.51 2.81 -0.38
C GLY A 91 4.52 3.47 0.99
N SER A 92 3.42 4.13 1.38
CA SER A 92 3.25 4.73 2.71
C SER A 92 3.36 3.69 3.82
N ASN A 93 2.79 2.50 3.60
CA ASN A 93 2.89 1.38 4.53
C ASN A 93 4.32 0.83 4.65
N ALA A 94 5.07 0.71 3.55
CA ALA A 94 6.47 0.31 3.59
C ALA A 94 7.34 1.33 4.37
N ILE A 95 7.06 2.63 4.22
CA ILE A 95 7.69 3.70 5.00
C ILE A 95 7.37 3.55 6.49
N CYS A 96 6.10 3.34 6.84
CA CYS A 96 5.69 3.11 8.23
C CYS A 96 6.37 1.87 8.82
N VAL A 97 6.39 0.75 8.10
CA VAL A 97 7.04 -0.49 8.52
C VAL A 97 8.53 -0.28 8.75
N ALA A 98 9.25 0.32 7.82
CA ALA A 98 10.68 0.60 7.99
C ALA A 98 10.94 1.50 9.20
N THR A 99 10.16 2.56 9.36
CA THR A 99 10.27 3.47 10.51
C THR A 99 10.05 2.72 11.82
N VAL A 100 8.98 1.92 11.93
CA VAL A 100 8.68 1.14 13.14
C VAL A 100 9.76 0.11 13.43
N LEU A 101 10.27 -0.61 12.42
CA LEU A 101 11.31 -1.62 12.62
C LEU A 101 12.56 -1.03 13.25
N LEU A 102 12.98 0.16 12.80
CA LEU A 102 14.16 0.85 13.29
C LEU A 102 13.91 1.53 14.65
N ASP A 103 12.85 2.33 14.77
CA ASP A 103 12.54 3.09 15.99
C ASP A 103 12.21 2.19 17.20
N SER A 104 11.68 1.00 16.96
CA SER A 104 11.39 0.02 18.02
C SER A 104 12.56 -0.91 18.34
N GLY A 105 13.65 -0.85 17.57
CA GLY A 105 14.82 -1.71 17.72
C GLY A 105 14.59 -3.18 17.34
N ILE A 106 13.53 -3.49 16.58
CA ILE A 106 13.33 -4.83 16.00
C ILE A 106 14.44 -5.14 15.00
N VAL A 107 14.83 -4.13 14.21
CA VAL A 107 16.03 -4.16 13.36
C VAL A 107 17.03 -3.14 13.93
N PRO A 108 18.34 -3.48 14.04
CA PRO A 108 19.34 -2.54 14.50
C PRO A 108 19.41 -1.29 13.60
N MET A 109 19.50 -0.12 14.23
CA MET A 109 19.67 1.15 13.53
C MET A 109 21.16 1.54 13.47
N GLU A 110 21.60 1.96 12.29
CA GLU A 110 22.91 2.55 12.03
C GLU A 110 22.77 4.02 11.61
N GLU A 111 23.62 4.90 12.15
CA GLU A 111 23.64 6.33 11.83
C GLU A 111 24.89 6.70 11.01
N PRO A 112 24.79 7.65 10.05
CA PRO A 112 23.62 8.49 9.74
C PRO A 112 22.61 7.84 8.78
N GLU A 113 22.85 6.60 8.36
CA GLU A 113 22.04 5.91 7.35
C GLU A 113 21.98 4.41 7.62
N THR A 114 20.78 3.84 7.61
CA THR A 114 20.54 2.39 7.70
C THR A 114 19.99 1.86 6.38
N HIS A 115 20.48 0.69 5.95
CA HIS A 115 19.96 -0.03 4.79
C HIS A 115 19.29 -1.33 5.24
N LEU A 116 18.09 -1.60 4.72
CA LEU A 116 17.38 -2.85 4.97
C LEU A 116 16.58 -3.27 3.74
N THR A 117 16.36 -4.57 3.60
CA THR A 117 15.57 -5.19 2.54
C THR A 117 14.31 -5.76 3.16
N LEU A 118 13.16 -5.25 2.75
CA LEU A 118 11.87 -5.79 3.17
C LEU A 118 11.29 -6.69 2.07
N GLU A 119 10.54 -7.70 2.46
CA GLU A 119 9.71 -8.49 1.55
C GLU A 119 8.25 -8.05 1.71
N ALA A 120 7.68 -7.49 0.66
CA ALA A 120 6.24 -7.27 0.51
C ALA A 120 5.63 -8.46 -0.27
N PRO A 121 4.31 -8.68 -0.27
CA PRO A 121 3.71 -9.79 -1.02
C PRO A 121 4.08 -9.81 -2.51
N GLY A 122 4.30 -8.63 -3.11
CA GLY A 122 4.71 -8.46 -4.50
C GLY A 122 6.22 -8.61 -4.75
N GLY A 123 7.05 -8.76 -3.72
CA GLY A 123 8.49 -8.96 -3.84
C GLY A 123 9.33 -8.06 -2.94
N LEU A 124 10.63 -8.01 -3.23
CA LEU A 124 11.60 -7.24 -2.44
C LEU A 124 11.47 -5.74 -2.67
N VAL A 125 11.46 -4.97 -1.59
CA VAL A 125 11.66 -3.52 -1.59
C VAL A 125 12.92 -3.18 -0.80
N ARG A 126 13.77 -2.32 -1.35
CA ARG A 126 15.03 -1.91 -0.69
C ARG A 126 14.84 -0.55 -0.04
N VAL A 127 15.22 -0.45 1.22
CA VAL A 127 15.04 0.73 2.03
C VAL A 127 16.39 1.33 2.41
N ARG A 128 16.48 2.65 2.25
CA ARG A 128 17.55 3.49 2.80
C ARG A 128 16.90 4.50 3.75
N ALA A 129 17.23 4.45 5.02
CA ALA A 129 16.70 5.32 6.06
C ALA A 129 17.76 6.32 6.51
N LEU A 130 17.44 7.62 6.54
CA LEU A 130 18.27 8.61 7.21
C LEU A 130 17.95 8.59 8.69
N CYS A 131 18.96 8.37 9.50
CA CYS A 131 18.82 8.14 10.93
C CYS A 131 19.63 9.17 11.72
N ARG A 132 19.03 9.72 12.77
CA ARG A 132 19.67 10.68 13.68
C ARG A 132 19.05 10.61 15.07
N ASP A 133 19.88 10.67 16.10
CA ASP A 133 19.47 10.68 17.50
C ASP A 133 18.52 9.51 17.87
N GLY A 134 18.75 8.33 17.28
CA GLY A 134 17.97 7.12 17.49
C GLY A 134 16.59 7.12 16.80
N LYS A 135 16.41 7.94 15.76
CA LYS A 135 15.17 8.06 14.98
C LYS A 135 15.41 7.93 13.48
N ALA A 136 14.54 7.19 12.80
CA ALA A 136 14.50 7.16 11.34
C ALA A 136 13.68 8.36 10.81
N GLU A 137 14.35 9.43 10.38
CA GLU A 137 13.73 10.71 10.01
C GLU A 137 13.18 10.73 8.58
N ARG A 138 13.81 10.00 7.65
CA ARG A 138 13.38 9.95 6.24
C ARG A 138 13.65 8.58 5.64
N ILE A 139 12.63 7.98 5.06
CA ILE A 139 12.71 6.66 4.44
C ILE A 139 12.67 6.81 2.92
N PHE A 140 13.66 6.22 2.25
CA PHE A 140 13.69 6.08 0.79
C PHE A 140 13.40 4.63 0.45
N VAL A 141 12.36 4.39 -0.35
CA VAL A 141 11.98 3.05 -0.79
C VAL A 141 12.30 2.92 -2.28
N ARG A 142 13.24 2.02 -2.61
CA ARG A 142 13.35 1.50 -3.98
C ARG A 142 12.32 0.38 -4.13
N ASN A 143 11.23 0.76 -4.78
CA ASN A 143 10.05 -0.07 -4.95
C ASN A 143 10.25 -1.20 -5.98
N LEU A 144 9.20 -2.00 -6.18
CA LEU A 144 9.07 -3.01 -7.22
C LEU A 144 9.20 -2.39 -8.63
N PRO A 145 9.58 -3.19 -9.65
CA PRO A 145 9.52 -2.76 -11.04
C PRO A 145 8.14 -2.16 -11.38
N SER A 146 8.16 -0.96 -11.93
CA SER A 146 6.96 -0.18 -12.25
C SER A 146 6.92 0.09 -13.75
N PHE A 147 5.74 0.02 -14.36
CA PHE A 147 5.58 0.11 -15.82
C PHE A 147 4.23 0.69 -16.22
N ALA A 148 4.17 1.32 -17.38
CA ALA A 148 2.93 1.65 -18.05
C ALA A 148 2.36 0.41 -18.77
N ASP A 149 1.05 0.23 -18.72
CA ASP A 149 0.32 -0.84 -19.43
C ASP A 149 -0.38 -0.29 -20.69
N LYS A 150 -1.31 0.65 -20.54
CA LYS A 150 -2.00 1.34 -21.66
C LYS A 150 -1.82 2.84 -21.51
N ILE A 151 -1.61 3.55 -22.61
CA ILE A 151 -1.39 5.00 -22.62
C ILE A 151 -2.41 5.70 -23.51
N GLY A 152 -3.07 6.72 -22.98
CA GLY A 152 -3.95 7.64 -23.68
C GLY A 152 -5.20 6.98 -24.27
N VAL A 153 -5.71 5.92 -23.62
CA VAL A 153 -6.85 5.16 -24.11
C VAL A 153 -8.17 5.80 -23.66
N PRO A 154 -9.23 5.73 -24.48
CA PRO A 154 -10.55 6.20 -24.08
C PRO A 154 -11.16 5.24 -23.03
N LEU A 155 -11.87 5.81 -22.06
CA LEU A 155 -12.64 5.10 -21.06
C LEU A 155 -14.02 5.74 -20.92
N GLU A 156 -15.08 4.98 -21.18
CA GLU A 156 -16.45 5.46 -21.00
C GLU A 156 -16.86 5.33 -19.53
N VAL A 157 -17.14 6.44 -18.85
CA VAL A 157 -17.51 6.43 -17.43
C VAL A 157 -18.93 6.98 -17.25
N PRO A 158 -19.86 6.19 -16.67
CA PRO A 158 -21.23 6.63 -16.43
C PRO A 158 -21.30 7.96 -15.67
N GLY A 159 -21.89 8.97 -16.33
CA GLY A 159 -22.06 10.32 -15.79
C GLY A 159 -20.87 11.27 -16.01
N LEU A 160 -19.74 10.81 -16.56
CA LEU A 160 -18.60 11.66 -16.94
C LEU A 160 -18.34 11.66 -18.46
N GLY A 161 -18.87 10.69 -19.20
CA GLY A 161 -18.60 10.53 -20.63
C GLY A 161 -17.25 9.85 -20.87
N THR A 162 -16.61 10.17 -22.00
CA THR A 162 -15.32 9.59 -22.37
C THR A 162 -14.16 10.35 -21.72
N LEU A 163 -13.39 9.68 -20.87
CA LEU A 163 -12.13 10.18 -20.33
C LEU A 163 -10.96 9.60 -21.11
N ARG A 164 -9.84 10.32 -21.20
CA ARG A 164 -8.56 9.74 -21.63
C ARG A 164 -7.77 9.33 -20.40
N VAL A 165 -7.38 8.07 -20.34
CA VAL A 165 -6.71 7.51 -19.17
C VAL A 165 -5.47 6.71 -19.59
N ASP A 166 -4.57 6.57 -18.63
CA ASP A 166 -3.49 5.59 -18.66
C ASP A 166 -3.79 4.46 -17.68
N THR A 167 -3.24 3.26 -17.92
CA THR A 167 -3.14 2.21 -16.90
C THR A 167 -1.67 1.93 -16.61
N ALA A 168 -1.33 1.72 -15.35
CA ALA A 168 0.05 1.51 -14.93
C ALA A 168 0.13 0.61 -13.69
N TYR A 169 1.33 0.10 -13.43
CA TYR A 169 1.68 -0.63 -12.23
C TYR A 169 2.84 0.04 -11.51
N GLY A 170 2.67 0.27 -10.21
CA GLY A 170 3.65 0.92 -9.31
C GLY A 170 3.89 0.13 -8.02
N GLY A 171 3.69 -1.18 -8.04
CA GLY A 171 3.53 -2.01 -6.83
C GLY A 171 2.06 -2.30 -6.47
N ASP A 172 1.16 -1.52 -7.05
CA ASP A 172 -0.27 -1.77 -7.21
C ASP A 172 -0.69 -1.29 -8.63
N SER A 173 -1.88 -1.63 -9.09
CA SER A 173 -2.45 -1.31 -10.40
C SER A 173 -3.37 -0.09 -10.34
N PHE A 174 -3.16 0.82 -11.30
CA PHE A 174 -3.82 2.11 -11.37
C PHE A 174 -4.50 2.33 -12.72
N VAL A 175 -5.67 2.97 -12.69
CA VAL A 175 -6.14 3.83 -13.77
C VAL A 175 -5.78 5.27 -13.41
N VAL A 176 -5.09 5.97 -14.30
CA VAL A 176 -4.59 7.33 -14.09
C VAL A 176 -5.39 8.30 -14.95
N VAL A 177 -5.89 9.36 -14.34
CA VAL A 177 -6.73 10.38 -14.99
C VAL A 177 -6.23 11.77 -14.62
N ASP A 178 -6.32 12.72 -15.56
CA ASP A 178 -6.16 14.14 -15.24
C ASP A 178 -7.36 14.60 -14.40
N ALA A 179 -7.09 15.19 -13.23
CA ALA A 179 -8.14 15.66 -12.33
C ALA A 179 -9.04 16.71 -12.99
N ALA A 180 -8.48 17.58 -13.84
CA ALA A 180 -9.25 18.61 -14.53
C ALA A 180 -10.24 18.00 -15.55
N ASP A 181 -9.86 16.91 -16.23
CA ASP A 181 -10.75 16.18 -17.14
C ASP A 181 -11.93 15.53 -16.39
N ALA A 182 -11.74 15.21 -15.10
CA ALA A 182 -12.78 14.72 -14.21
C ALA A 182 -13.50 15.82 -13.40
N GLY A 183 -13.11 17.10 -13.58
CA GLY A 183 -13.73 18.25 -12.93
C GLY A 183 -13.29 18.53 -11.50
N PHE A 184 -12.07 18.16 -11.11
CA PHE A 184 -11.51 18.36 -9.77
C PHE A 184 -10.25 19.22 -9.77
N GLU A 185 -10.04 19.97 -8.68
CA GLU A 185 -8.81 20.74 -8.41
C GLU A 185 -7.83 20.01 -7.47
N ILE A 186 -8.28 18.95 -6.79
CA ILE A 186 -7.53 18.18 -5.76
C ILE A 186 -7.29 19.04 -4.51
N VAL A 187 -8.39 19.41 -3.86
CA VAL A 187 -8.41 20.13 -2.57
C VAL A 187 -9.18 19.34 -1.51
N GLU A 188 -9.00 19.68 -0.23
CA GLU A 188 -9.48 18.84 0.88
C GLU A 188 -11.01 18.70 0.94
N ASP A 189 -11.76 19.72 0.53
CA ASP A 189 -13.23 19.70 0.50
C ASP A 189 -13.82 18.80 -0.60
N GLU A 190 -13.04 18.52 -1.64
CA GLU A 190 -13.41 17.60 -2.73
C GLU A 190 -13.20 16.12 -2.39
N ALA A 191 -12.49 15.79 -1.29
CA ALA A 191 -12.02 14.44 -1.00
C ALA A 191 -13.12 13.36 -1.09
N GLY A 192 -14.33 13.68 -0.60
CA GLY A 192 -15.47 12.76 -0.67
C GLY A 192 -15.98 12.51 -2.10
N ASP A 193 -16.01 13.54 -2.95
CA ASP A 193 -16.43 13.44 -4.34
C ASP A 193 -15.37 12.78 -5.22
N ILE A 194 -14.10 13.05 -4.94
CA ILE A 194 -12.95 12.37 -5.56
C ILE A 194 -13.03 10.87 -5.26
N ALA A 195 -13.22 10.47 -4.01
CA ALA A 195 -13.32 9.06 -3.65
C ALA A 195 -14.46 8.33 -4.39
N ARG A 196 -15.67 8.93 -4.40
CA ARG A 196 -16.83 8.37 -5.10
C ARG A 196 -16.62 8.30 -6.62
N THR A 197 -15.97 9.30 -7.19
CA THR A 197 -15.72 9.36 -8.64
C THR A 197 -14.61 8.41 -9.04
N GLY A 198 -13.55 8.31 -8.24
CA GLY A 198 -12.47 7.36 -8.42
C GLY A 198 -12.95 5.92 -8.42
N MET A 199 -13.89 5.56 -7.53
CA MET A 199 -14.51 4.23 -7.55
C MET A 199 -15.22 3.95 -8.89
N ARG A 200 -16.04 4.89 -9.39
CA ARG A 200 -16.74 4.73 -10.68
C ARG A 200 -15.76 4.59 -11.86
N ILE A 201 -14.67 5.35 -11.85
CA ILE A 201 -13.62 5.28 -12.88
C ILE A 201 -12.88 3.93 -12.80
N ALA A 202 -12.51 3.48 -11.60
CA ALA A 202 -11.83 2.20 -11.40
C ALA A 202 -12.73 1.01 -11.79
N GLU A 203 -14.02 1.06 -11.47
CA GLU A 203 -15.01 0.06 -11.90
C GLU A 203 -15.11 0.00 -13.43
N ALA A 204 -15.27 1.15 -14.09
CA ALA A 204 -15.31 1.23 -15.56
C ALA A 204 -14.01 0.72 -16.19
N ALA A 205 -12.86 1.05 -15.61
CA ALA A 205 -11.56 0.60 -16.11
C ALA A 205 -11.38 -0.92 -15.96
N ASN A 206 -11.83 -1.51 -14.85
CA ASN A 206 -11.83 -2.96 -14.67
C ASN A 206 -12.71 -3.68 -15.71
N GLU A 207 -13.86 -3.10 -16.07
CA GLU A 207 -14.77 -3.68 -17.06
C GLU A 207 -14.23 -3.57 -18.50
N GLN A 208 -13.70 -2.41 -18.88
CA GLN A 208 -13.38 -2.10 -20.28
C GLN A 208 -11.92 -2.36 -20.64
N LEU A 209 -10.99 -2.16 -19.71
CA LEU A 209 -9.55 -2.21 -19.96
C LEU A 209 -8.91 -3.44 -19.32
N GLY A 210 -9.35 -3.79 -18.11
CA GLY A 210 -8.75 -4.82 -17.27
C GLY A 210 -7.29 -4.51 -16.91
N PHE A 211 -6.65 -5.45 -16.21
CA PHE A 211 -5.23 -5.40 -15.92
C PHE A 211 -4.70 -6.82 -15.72
N VAL A 212 -3.47 -7.11 -16.13
CA VAL A 212 -2.78 -8.38 -15.83
C VAL A 212 -1.30 -8.08 -15.61
N HIS A 213 -0.77 -8.42 -14.43
CA HIS A 213 0.67 -8.27 -14.18
C HIS A 213 1.47 -9.36 -14.94
N PRO A 214 2.50 -9.02 -15.73
CA PRO A 214 3.24 -9.98 -16.56
C PRO A 214 3.89 -11.13 -15.78
N GLU A 215 4.32 -10.86 -14.55
CA GLU A 215 5.03 -11.83 -13.69
C GLU A 215 4.19 -12.32 -12.50
N ASN A 216 2.96 -11.83 -12.35
CA ASN A 216 2.08 -12.20 -11.24
C ASN A 216 0.63 -12.37 -11.76
N PRO A 217 0.27 -13.56 -12.29
CA PRO A 217 -1.03 -13.76 -12.92
C PRO A 217 -2.22 -13.67 -11.95
N ASP A 218 -1.98 -13.70 -10.65
CA ASP A 218 -3.03 -13.52 -9.64
C ASP A 218 -3.39 -12.04 -9.45
N TRP A 219 -2.52 -11.11 -9.87
CA TRP A 219 -2.81 -9.67 -9.87
C TRP A 219 -3.40 -9.23 -11.21
N LYS A 220 -4.74 -9.25 -11.27
CA LYS A 220 -5.50 -9.17 -12.53
C LYS A 220 -6.65 -8.15 -12.54
N HIS A 221 -6.57 -7.13 -11.70
CA HIS A 221 -7.56 -6.06 -11.60
C HIS A 221 -6.84 -4.73 -11.34
N ILE A 222 -7.55 -3.62 -11.54
CA ILE A 222 -7.13 -2.27 -11.18
C ILE A 222 -7.66 -1.98 -9.77
N SER A 223 -6.79 -1.65 -8.83
CA SER A 223 -7.20 -1.33 -7.46
C SER A 223 -7.58 0.13 -7.30
N PHE A 224 -6.86 1.04 -7.98
CA PHE A 224 -6.92 2.46 -7.70
C PHE A 224 -7.23 3.30 -8.93
N CYS A 225 -7.97 4.38 -8.70
CA CYS A 225 -7.98 5.53 -9.60
C CYS A 225 -7.05 6.61 -9.02
N ALA A 226 -6.02 6.97 -9.78
CA ALA A 226 -5.11 8.07 -9.44
C ALA A 226 -5.53 9.33 -10.21
N PHE A 227 -6.01 10.33 -9.49
CA PHE A 227 -6.21 11.68 -10.02
C PHE A 227 -4.89 12.42 -9.97
N CYS A 228 -4.39 12.83 -11.13
CA CYS A 228 -3.15 13.58 -11.24
C CYS A 228 -3.44 15.03 -11.62
N GLY A 229 -2.72 15.95 -10.97
CA GLY A 229 -2.71 17.37 -11.30
C GLY A 229 -1.53 17.76 -12.19
N PRO A 230 -1.39 19.05 -12.50
CA PRO A 230 -0.26 19.56 -13.26
C PRO A 230 1.07 19.27 -12.55
N LEU A 231 2.08 18.89 -13.32
CA LEU A 231 3.42 18.68 -12.79
C LEU A 231 3.99 19.98 -12.24
N SER A 232 4.43 19.95 -10.98
CA SER A 232 5.20 21.02 -10.36
C SER A 232 6.58 20.52 -9.94
N LYS A 233 7.55 21.41 -9.93
CA LYS A 233 8.90 21.08 -9.45
C LYS A 233 8.90 21.22 -7.93
N THR A 234 9.28 20.17 -7.22
CA THR A 234 9.55 20.20 -5.78
C THR A 234 11.05 20.20 -5.52
N ASP A 235 11.48 20.91 -4.49
CA ASP A 235 12.84 20.81 -3.97
C ASP A 235 12.94 19.48 -3.19
N THR A 236 13.71 18.51 -3.69
CA THR A 236 13.85 17.17 -3.07
C THR A 236 15.17 16.97 -2.36
#